data_AF-A0A925IHR3-F1
#
_entry.id   AF-A0A925IHR3-F1
#
_cell.length_a   1.000
_cell.length_b   1.000
_cell.length_c   1.000
_cell.angle_alpha   90.00
_cell.angle_beta   90.00
_cell.angle_gamma   90.00
#
_symmetry.space_group_name_H-M   'P 1'
#
loop_
_entity.id
_entity.type
_entity.pdbx_description
1 polymer ?
#
loop_
_entity_poly.entity_id
_entity_poly.type
_entity_poly.pdbx_seq_one_letter_code
_entity_poly.pdbx_strand_id
1 'polypeptide(L)'
;MSKDFKFDDDLDGLDDFDDDLSAVDENDPDRAIERFDAMVDQKMKLLISRKEESQARVEAAYWLGESGAPKAITVLRKVYKGERDKKIQKAAGYALGMFKALDEAIDREGDEPVADALQRDENSLIRQLLEGIVLNGDHGKRKRLPTRTLILLQGILVLTLIGLIAANVLTMNTTTSTTEDVAGLPTINPTSPIGIALNEVSAMQQRVAQVRSDAEEIQRQYTAAAAQPPADINCTVVFNKPLAYTVPSQTQAEFPEIAGIAGNLNTAINTLSNIQADFDSTCQLARQPLPVDLADATRDLPVILNDLTSIETALETTAEELRQSAIPTATPIPEVTSEVTEAPTITPTATIEPTPTLNPVIINSYLRDLNGILDAVSGREGARTLLLQYWTDVANSGATDACRLPPPPIPENYGTVPTDVLQVVPTLQEAVSQLNLGLDLLRQGWTTFREACQTNTLTAQLSRGQQVAQLADSAFNNVTDLVNAISNR
;
A
#
# COMPACT_ATOMS: atom_id res chain seq x y z
N MET A 1 -16.20 -22.21 20.91
CA MET A 1 -15.65 -23.56 20.62
C MET A 1 -14.24 -23.63 21.18
N SER A 2 -14.08 -24.16 22.40
CA SER A 2 -12.77 -24.49 22.97
C SER A 2 -12.74 -26.00 23.06
N LYS A 3 -12.11 -26.66 22.07
CA LYS A 3 -11.82 -28.09 22.17
C LYS A 3 -10.54 -28.23 22.97
N ASP A 4 -10.67 -28.87 24.13
CA ASP A 4 -9.56 -29.29 24.97
C ASP A 4 -8.62 -30.18 24.16
N PHE A 5 -7.51 -29.59 23.71
CA PHE A 5 -6.39 -30.29 23.13
C PHE A 5 -5.54 -30.81 24.30
N LYS A 6 -5.88 -32.00 24.81
CA LYS A 6 -5.03 -32.76 25.75
C LYS A 6 -3.84 -33.31 24.96
N PHE A 7 -2.64 -32.88 25.32
CA PHE A 7 -1.40 -33.54 24.91
C PHE A 7 -1.02 -34.50 26.03
N ASP A 8 -0.81 -35.76 25.66
CA ASP A 8 -0.25 -36.79 26.53
C ASP A 8 1.24 -36.46 26.80
N ASP A 9 1.69 -36.69 28.04
CA ASP A 9 3.03 -36.37 28.57
C ASP A 9 4.12 -37.30 27.98
N ASP A 10 4.25 -37.37 26.65
CA ASP A 10 5.22 -38.25 25.96
C ASP A 10 6.62 -37.61 25.81
N LEU A 11 7.18 -37.03 26.87
CA LEU A 11 8.55 -36.47 26.88
C LEU A 11 9.60 -37.42 27.50
N ASP A 12 9.23 -38.65 27.83
CA ASP A 12 10.09 -39.62 28.53
C ASP A 12 11.11 -40.35 27.61
N GLY A 13 11.22 -39.98 26.33
CA GLY A 13 12.07 -40.66 25.33
C GLY A 13 13.45 -40.05 25.04
N LEU A 14 13.95 -39.12 25.87
CA LEU A 14 15.13 -38.27 25.54
C LEU A 14 16.44 -38.65 26.24
N ASP A 15 16.63 -39.89 26.70
CA ASP A 15 17.77 -40.26 27.56
C ASP A 15 18.86 -41.17 26.89
N ASP A 16 18.76 -41.52 25.60
CA ASP A 16 19.64 -42.54 24.96
C ASP A 16 20.66 -42.01 23.89
N PHE A 17 21.10 -40.75 23.92
CA PHE A 17 21.91 -40.14 22.83
C PHE A 17 23.43 -39.97 23.08
N ASP A 18 24.10 -40.91 23.76
CA ASP A 18 25.52 -40.75 24.14
C ASP A 18 26.56 -41.57 23.31
N ASP A 19 26.18 -42.30 22.25
CA ASP A 19 27.13 -43.20 21.54
C ASP A 19 27.63 -42.69 20.17
N ASP A 20 28.94 -42.40 20.13
CA ASP A 20 29.90 -42.46 19.00
C ASP A 20 29.73 -41.56 17.75
N LEU A 21 30.24 -40.32 17.82
CA LEU A 21 30.33 -39.35 16.71
C LEU A 21 31.76 -39.11 16.17
N SER A 22 32.69 -40.05 16.33
CA SER A 22 34.13 -39.74 16.28
C SER A 22 34.83 -39.66 14.90
N ALA A 23 34.19 -39.92 13.75
CA ALA A 23 34.91 -39.89 12.47
C ALA A 23 34.04 -39.66 11.21
N VAL A 24 33.32 -38.54 11.11
CA VAL A 24 32.41 -38.31 9.96
C VAL A 24 32.56 -36.93 9.32
N ASP A 25 32.51 -36.95 7.99
CA ASP A 25 32.52 -35.82 7.06
C ASP A 25 31.63 -34.68 7.55
N GLU A 26 32.25 -33.53 7.83
CA GLU A 26 31.57 -32.33 8.33
C GLU A 26 30.61 -31.71 7.31
N ASN A 27 30.62 -32.15 6.04
CA ASN A 27 29.84 -31.57 4.95
C ASN A 27 28.54 -32.32 4.61
N ASP A 28 28.13 -33.30 5.41
CA ASP A 28 26.88 -34.05 5.20
C ASP A 28 25.67 -33.24 5.72
N PRO A 29 24.77 -32.73 4.84
CA PRO A 29 23.64 -31.90 5.25
C PRO A 29 22.64 -32.64 6.15
N ASP A 30 22.47 -33.95 5.95
CA ASP A 30 21.53 -34.74 6.77
C ASP A 30 21.99 -34.79 8.23
N ARG A 31 23.31 -34.92 8.45
CA ARG A 31 23.89 -34.86 9.80
C ARG A 31 23.85 -33.47 10.41
N ALA A 32 23.97 -32.41 9.60
CA ALA A 32 23.82 -31.05 10.10
C ALA A 32 22.40 -30.83 10.65
N ILE A 33 21.38 -31.34 9.94
CA ILE A 33 19.98 -31.34 10.39
C ILE A 33 19.82 -32.16 11.68
N GLU A 34 20.35 -33.38 11.75
CA GLU A 34 20.28 -34.22 12.96
C GLU A 34 20.91 -33.53 14.18
N ARG A 35 22.09 -32.92 14.03
CA ARG A 35 22.77 -32.17 15.10
C ARG A 35 21.97 -30.95 15.52
N PHE A 36 21.39 -30.22 14.57
CA PHE A 36 20.53 -29.09 14.85
C PHE A 36 19.31 -29.53 15.66
N ASP A 37 18.64 -30.60 15.24
CA ASP A 37 17.47 -31.14 15.94
C ASP A 37 17.80 -31.58 17.37
N ALA A 38 18.92 -32.28 17.57
CA ALA A 38 19.40 -32.68 18.88
C ALA A 38 19.72 -31.47 19.77
N MET A 39 20.31 -30.41 19.22
CA MET A 39 20.54 -29.15 19.95
C MET A 39 19.22 -28.48 20.34
N VAL A 40 18.22 -28.45 19.46
CA VAL A 40 16.90 -27.90 19.79
C VAL A 40 16.29 -28.66 20.97
N ASP A 41 16.34 -29.99 20.95
CA ASP A 41 15.79 -30.82 22.02
C ASP A 41 16.54 -30.63 23.34
N GLN A 42 17.87 -30.57 23.28
CA GLN A 42 18.71 -30.24 24.43
C GLN A 42 18.34 -28.87 25.04
N LYS A 43 18.18 -27.85 24.22
CA LYS A 43 17.83 -26.49 24.68
C LYS A 43 16.40 -26.43 25.22
N MET A 44 15.46 -27.18 24.64
CA MET A 44 14.12 -27.35 25.19
C MET A 44 14.14 -28.01 26.57
N LYS A 45 14.91 -29.11 26.74
CA LYS A 45 15.11 -29.80 28.03
C LYS A 45 15.72 -28.87 29.08
N LEU A 46 16.75 -28.12 28.69
CA LEU A 46 17.41 -27.14 29.57
C LEU A 46 16.43 -26.05 30.00
N LEU A 47 15.64 -25.51 29.08
CA LEU A 47 14.67 -24.44 29.36
C LEU A 47 13.58 -24.88 30.36
N ILE A 48 13.07 -26.11 30.26
CA ILE A 48 12.01 -26.61 31.16
C ILE A 48 12.54 -27.10 32.51
N SER A 49 13.81 -27.48 32.60
CA SER A 49 14.40 -28.00 33.83
C SER A 49 14.57 -26.91 34.87
N ARG A 50 13.72 -26.92 35.92
CA ARG A 50 13.79 -25.96 37.04
C ARG A 50 15.04 -26.11 37.92
N LYS A 51 15.79 -27.20 37.76
CA LYS A 51 17.04 -27.45 38.50
C LYS A 51 18.22 -26.70 37.89
N GLU A 52 18.12 -26.30 36.62
CA GLU A 52 19.17 -25.56 35.91
C GLU A 52 19.25 -24.11 36.38
N GLU A 53 20.42 -23.51 36.18
CA GLU A 53 20.65 -22.10 36.48
C GLU A 53 19.72 -21.20 35.66
N SER A 54 19.12 -20.19 36.29
CA SER A 54 18.21 -19.24 35.62
C SER A 54 18.84 -18.62 34.37
N GLN A 55 20.13 -18.28 34.43
CA GLN A 55 20.85 -17.69 33.29
C GLN A 55 20.96 -18.66 32.10
N ALA A 56 21.28 -19.93 32.35
CA ALA A 56 21.34 -20.95 31.30
C ALA A 56 19.96 -21.14 30.63
N ARG A 57 18.89 -21.11 31.42
CA ARG A 57 17.50 -21.19 30.92
C ARG A 57 17.12 -19.97 30.08
N VAL A 58 17.53 -18.78 30.50
CA VAL A 58 17.37 -17.54 29.70
C VAL A 58 18.07 -17.69 28.34
N GLU A 59 19.30 -18.17 28.33
CA GLU A 59 20.08 -18.38 27.11
C GLU A 59 19.48 -19.46 26.21
N ALA A 60 18.93 -20.54 26.77
CA ALA A 60 18.19 -21.53 25.99
C ALA A 60 16.93 -20.96 25.35
N ALA A 61 16.11 -20.19 26.07
CA ALA A 61 14.94 -19.54 25.47
C ALA A 61 15.32 -18.65 24.28
N TYR A 62 16.40 -17.91 24.46
CA TYR A 62 16.96 -17.03 23.46
C TYR A 62 17.48 -17.76 22.22
N TRP A 63 18.25 -18.82 22.43
CA TRP A 63 18.76 -19.65 21.35
C TRP A 63 17.61 -20.30 20.56
N LEU A 64 16.58 -20.80 21.26
CA LEU A 64 15.41 -21.41 20.61
C LEU A 64 14.66 -20.41 19.72
N GLY A 65 14.51 -19.16 20.14
CA GLY A 65 13.93 -18.11 19.29
C GLY A 65 14.77 -17.81 18.05
N GLU A 66 16.09 -17.72 18.22
CA GLU A 66 17.03 -17.43 17.12
C GLU A 66 17.26 -18.60 16.16
N SER A 67 17.02 -19.82 16.63
CA SER A 67 17.09 -21.02 15.80
C SER A 67 15.94 -21.10 14.80
N GLY A 68 14.84 -20.38 15.04
CA GLY A 68 13.63 -20.48 14.22
C GLY A 68 12.95 -21.85 14.27
N ALA A 69 13.33 -22.75 15.18
CA ALA A 69 12.81 -24.12 15.25
C ALA A 69 11.33 -24.16 15.69
N PRO A 70 10.37 -24.51 14.82
CA PRO A 70 8.94 -24.40 15.13
C PRO A 70 8.51 -25.29 16.31
N LYS A 71 9.17 -26.44 16.51
CA LYS A 71 8.92 -27.36 17.64
C LYS A 71 9.10 -26.70 19.02
N ALA A 72 9.91 -25.64 19.10
CA ALA A 72 10.15 -24.91 20.34
C ALA A 72 8.97 -24.02 20.78
N ILE A 73 8.07 -23.63 19.88
CA ILE A 73 6.96 -22.68 20.15
C ILE A 73 6.10 -23.15 21.32
N THR A 74 5.75 -24.43 21.36
CA THR A 74 4.89 -25.00 22.40
C THR A 74 5.55 -24.92 23.78
N VAL A 75 6.84 -25.23 23.86
CA VAL A 75 7.62 -25.17 25.12
C VAL A 75 7.80 -23.71 25.56
N LEU A 76 8.17 -22.81 24.64
CA LEU A 76 8.32 -21.38 24.94
C LEU A 76 7.00 -20.77 25.44
N ARG A 77 5.87 -21.13 24.85
CA ARG A 77 4.53 -20.71 25.30
C ARG A 77 4.20 -21.21 26.70
N LYS A 78 4.53 -22.47 27.02
CA LYS A 78 4.34 -23.06 28.36
C LYS A 78 5.16 -22.29 29.40
N VAL A 79 6.43 -22.01 29.08
CA VAL A 79 7.33 -21.24 29.95
C VAL A 79 6.84 -19.81 30.12
N TYR A 80 6.46 -19.13 29.03
CA TYR A 80 5.94 -17.76 29.09
C TYR A 80 4.73 -17.62 30.03
N LYS A 81 3.80 -18.58 30.00
CA LYS A 81 2.60 -18.56 30.85
C LYS A 81 2.86 -19.01 32.30
N GLY A 82 3.77 -19.97 32.50
CA GLY A 82 3.94 -20.68 33.78
C GLY A 82 5.17 -20.33 34.60
N GLU A 83 6.13 -19.58 34.04
CA GLU A 83 7.40 -19.29 34.72
C GLU A 83 7.26 -18.14 35.74
N ARG A 84 7.89 -18.33 36.92
CA ARG A 84 7.90 -17.33 37.99
C ARG A 84 9.03 -16.34 37.82
N ASP A 85 10.18 -16.79 37.30
CA ASP A 85 11.29 -15.90 37.01
C ASP A 85 10.97 -14.97 35.84
N LYS A 86 10.89 -13.67 36.12
CA LYS A 86 10.55 -12.64 35.14
C LYS A 86 11.58 -12.52 34.02
N LYS A 87 12.85 -12.89 34.23
CA LYS A 87 13.87 -12.86 33.17
C LYS A 87 13.61 -13.97 32.15
N ILE A 88 13.35 -15.19 32.63
CA ILE A 88 13.05 -16.34 31.77
C ILE A 88 11.72 -16.12 31.04
N GLN A 89 10.69 -15.62 31.74
CA GLN A 89 9.40 -15.25 31.12
C GLN A 89 9.61 -14.22 29.99
N LYS A 90 10.39 -13.16 30.22
CA LYS A 90 10.71 -12.16 29.18
C LYS A 90 11.50 -12.74 28.01
N ALA A 91 12.48 -13.61 28.28
CA ALA A 91 13.25 -14.28 27.23
C ALA A 91 12.37 -15.18 26.35
N ALA A 92 11.45 -15.94 26.96
CA ALA A 92 10.47 -16.73 26.24
C ALA A 92 9.51 -15.86 25.41
N GLY A 93 9.04 -14.73 25.96
CA GLY A 93 8.20 -13.78 25.24
C GLY A 93 8.91 -13.16 24.03
N TYR A 94 10.19 -12.81 24.19
CA TYR A 94 11.04 -12.34 23.09
C TYR A 94 11.19 -13.39 21.98
N ALA A 95 11.50 -14.63 22.36
CA ALA A 95 11.62 -15.74 21.40
C ALA A 95 10.31 -15.98 20.63
N LEU A 96 9.16 -15.95 21.30
CA LEU A 96 7.86 -16.02 20.64
C LEU A 96 7.61 -14.84 19.69
N GLY A 97 8.08 -13.64 20.04
CA GLY A 97 8.05 -12.48 19.16
C GLY A 97 8.85 -12.68 17.87
N MET A 98 9.99 -13.38 17.93
CA MET A 98 10.77 -13.74 16.75
C MET A 98 10.02 -14.69 15.81
N PHE A 99 9.30 -15.68 16.36
CA PHE A 99 8.45 -16.56 15.55
C PHE A 99 7.30 -15.80 14.87
N LYS A 100 6.69 -14.83 15.56
CA LYS A 100 5.65 -13.99 14.96
C LYS A 100 6.22 -13.11 13.83
N ALA A 101 7.38 -12.51 14.05
CA ALA A 101 8.04 -11.71 13.02
C ALA A 101 8.46 -12.57 11.82
N LEU A 102 8.87 -13.82 12.04
CA LEU A 102 9.17 -14.77 10.97
C LEU A 102 7.89 -15.13 10.18
N ASP A 103 6.78 -15.43 10.87
CA ASP A 103 5.49 -15.71 10.25
C ASP A 103 4.94 -14.52 9.44
N GLU A 104 5.09 -13.29 9.95
CA GLU A 104 4.71 -12.05 9.25
C GLU A 104 5.62 -11.71 8.06
N ALA A 105 6.88 -12.15 8.09
CA ALA A 105 7.82 -11.92 7.00
C ALA A 105 7.64 -12.91 5.84
N ILE A 106 7.06 -14.08 6.10
CA ILE A 106 6.77 -15.08 5.08
C ILE A 106 5.52 -14.62 4.33
N ASP A 107 5.69 -14.32 3.04
CA ASP A 107 4.57 -14.00 2.18
C ASP A 107 3.72 -15.25 2.00
N ARG A 108 2.43 -15.12 2.35
CA ARG A 108 1.54 -16.26 2.52
C ARG A 108 0.11 -15.97 2.06
N GLU A 109 -0.44 -16.83 1.22
CA GLU A 109 -1.83 -16.77 0.77
C GLU A 109 -2.77 -17.59 1.68
N GLY A 110 -3.69 -16.90 2.37
CA GLY A 110 -4.75 -17.55 3.13
C GLY A 110 -4.24 -18.39 4.30
N ASP A 111 -4.63 -19.67 4.32
CA ASP A 111 -4.30 -20.64 5.38
C ASP A 111 -3.20 -21.64 4.98
N GLU A 112 -2.42 -21.34 3.94
CA GLU A 112 -1.41 -22.27 3.46
C GLU A 112 -0.38 -22.65 4.56
N PRO A 113 0.17 -23.87 4.58
CA PRO A 113 1.18 -24.24 5.54
C PRO A 113 2.47 -23.40 5.35
N VAL A 114 3.10 -23.00 6.45
CA VAL A 114 4.40 -22.27 6.43
C VAL A 114 5.46 -23.00 5.61
N ALA A 115 5.48 -24.33 5.66
CA ALA A 115 6.41 -25.16 4.89
C ALA A 115 6.21 -25.04 3.37
N ASP A 116 4.97 -24.81 2.92
CA ASP A 116 4.64 -24.65 1.51
C ASP A 116 4.91 -23.22 1.07
N ALA A 117 4.51 -22.22 1.88
CA ALA A 117 4.82 -20.81 1.64
C ALA A 117 6.33 -20.56 1.50
N LEU A 118 7.16 -21.20 2.33
CA LEU A 118 8.61 -21.08 2.27
C LEU A 118 9.23 -21.62 0.95
N GLN A 119 8.52 -22.46 0.20
CA GLN A 119 8.98 -22.97 -1.10
C GLN A 119 8.80 -21.97 -2.25
N ARG A 120 8.01 -20.91 -2.04
CA ARG A 120 7.82 -19.86 -3.03
C ARG A 120 9.08 -19.02 -3.24
N ASP A 121 9.24 -18.47 -4.43
CA ASP A 121 10.44 -17.70 -4.81
C ASP A 121 10.53 -16.38 -4.04
N GLU A 122 9.40 -15.77 -3.68
CA GLU A 122 9.34 -14.55 -2.88
C GLU A 122 9.98 -14.76 -1.48
N ASN A 123 9.91 -15.99 -0.97
CA ASN A 123 10.44 -16.39 0.33
C ASN A 123 11.86 -16.98 0.28
N SER A 124 12.53 -16.95 -0.89
CA SER A 124 13.87 -17.52 -1.09
C SER A 124 14.94 -16.97 -0.14
N LEU A 125 14.92 -15.67 0.17
CA LEU A 125 15.85 -15.06 1.12
C LEU A 125 15.64 -15.60 2.55
N ILE A 126 14.39 -15.77 2.96
CA ILE A 126 14.03 -16.28 4.29
C ILE A 126 14.48 -17.73 4.40
N ARG A 127 14.22 -18.54 3.36
CA ARG A 127 14.70 -19.91 3.26
C ARG A 127 16.22 -20.00 3.37
N GLN A 128 16.95 -19.16 2.65
CA GLN A 128 18.42 -19.11 2.70
C GLN A 128 18.94 -18.76 4.11
N LEU A 129 18.29 -17.85 4.82
CA LEU A 129 18.65 -17.50 6.20
C LEU A 129 18.38 -18.66 7.16
N LEU A 130 17.25 -19.34 7.02
CA LEU A 130 16.91 -20.53 7.83
C LEU A 130 17.89 -21.68 7.54
N GLU A 131 18.23 -21.92 6.28
CA GLU A 131 19.26 -22.89 5.89
C GLU A 131 20.62 -22.53 6.48
N GLY A 132 21.03 -21.25 6.46
CA GLY A 132 22.25 -20.81 7.11
C GLY A 132 22.28 -21.05 8.62
N ILE A 133 21.14 -20.87 9.30
CA ILE A 133 21.01 -21.19 10.73
C ILE A 133 21.15 -22.70 10.97
N VAL A 134 20.49 -23.54 10.17
CA VAL A 134 20.48 -24.99 10.33
C VAL A 134 21.83 -25.61 9.96
N LEU A 135 22.39 -25.22 8.82
CA LEU A 135 23.61 -25.84 8.27
C LEU A 135 24.89 -25.26 8.87
N ASN A 136 24.94 -23.95 9.10
CA ASN A 136 26.17 -23.27 9.54
C ASN A 136 26.11 -22.80 11.00
N GLY A 137 24.95 -22.87 11.66
CA GLY A 137 24.77 -22.27 12.97
C GLY A 137 24.85 -20.74 12.94
N ASP A 138 24.58 -20.12 11.79
CA ASP A 138 24.70 -18.68 11.59
C ASP A 138 23.55 -17.92 12.28
N HIS A 139 23.67 -17.73 13.59
CA HIS A 139 22.73 -16.91 14.34
C HIS A 139 23.06 -15.42 14.18
N GLY A 140 22.02 -14.61 14.00
CA GLY A 140 22.15 -13.15 13.96
C GLY A 140 22.86 -12.63 15.21
N LYS A 141 23.97 -11.89 15.03
CA LYS A 141 24.68 -11.28 16.17
C LYS A 141 23.77 -10.25 16.82
N ARG A 142 23.38 -10.48 18.07
CA ARG A 142 22.73 -9.47 18.90
C ARG A 142 23.65 -8.27 19.05
N LYS A 143 23.40 -7.21 18.29
CA LYS A 143 23.99 -5.92 18.58
C LYS A 143 23.39 -5.43 19.89
N ARG A 144 24.10 -5.70 21.00
CA ARG A 144 23.82 -5.09 22.30
C ARG A 144 24.15 -3.61 22.18
N LEU A 145 23.21 -2.84 21.63
CA LEU A 145 23.31 -1.39 21.67
C LEU A 145 23.22 -0.99 23.15
N PRO A 146 24.22 -0.27 23.69
CA PRO A 146 24.13 0.26 25.04
C PRO A 146 22.84 1.07 25.16
N THR A 147 22.11 0.93 26.26
CA THR A 147 20.86 1.67 26.49
C THR A 147 21.07 3.19 26.34
N ARG A 148 22.28 3.68 26.66
CA ARG A 148 22.68 5.07 26.42
C ARG A 148 22.70 5.46 24.95
N THR A 149 23.18 4.58 24.07
CA THR A 149 23.19 4.82 22.62
C THR A 149 21.78 4.88 22.07
N LEU A 150 20.87 4.02 22.55
CA LEU A 150 19.45 4.06 22.18
C LEU A 150 18.77 5.36 22.60
N ILE A 151 18.96 5.81 23.85
CA ILE A 151 18.42 7.09 24.33
C ILE A 151 18.97 8.27 23.53
N LEU A 152 20.27 8.24 23.19
CA LEU A 152 20.89 9.29 22.39
C LEU A 152 20.34 9.31 20.96
N LEU A 153 20.14 8.15 20.35
CA LEU A 153 19.59 8.02 19.00
C LEU A 153 18.12 8.48 18.96
N GLN A 154 17.33 8.15 19.98
CA GLN A 154 15.98 8.67 20.16
C GLN A 154 15.98 10.20 20.34
N GLY A 155 16.91 10.74 21.12
CA GLY A 155 17.09 12.18 21.28
C GLY A 155 17.44 12.90 19.97
N ILE A 156 18.32 12.31 19.16
CA ILE A 156 18.65 12.82 17.82
C ILE A 156 17.42 12.82 16.93
N LEU A 157 16.68 11.70 16.88
CA LEU A 157 15.48 11.57 16.05
C LEU A 157 14.42 12.63 16.39
N VAL A 158 14.16 12.86 17.68
CA VAL A 158 13.23 13.90 18.14
C VAL A 158 13.72 15.30 17.75
N LEU A 159 15.01 15.59 17.90
CA LEU A 159 15.60 16.86 17.50
C LEU A 159 15.50 17.11 16.00
N THR A 160 15.78 16.09 15.17
CA THR A 160 15.63 16.18 13.71
C THR A 160 14.17 16.39 13.31
N LEU A 161 13.22 15.72 13.96
CA LEU A 161 11.80 15.91 13.70
C LEU A 161 11.36 17.35 14.01
N ILE A 162 11.79 17.91 15.14
CA ILE A 162 11.51 19.32 15.48
C ILE A 162 12.12 20.27 14.44
N GLY A 163 13.34 19.98 13.97
CA GLY A 163 13.99 20.76 12.91
C GLY A 163 13.23 20.73 11.59
N LEU A 164 12.73 19.56 11.17
CA LEU A 164 11.94 19.40 9.95
C LEU A 164 10.59 20.14 10.03
N ILE A 165 9.93 20.09 11.19
CA ILE A 165 8.68 20.84 11.41
C ILE A 165 8.94 22.34 11.28
N ALA A 166 10.00 22.86 11.90
CA ALA A 166 10.36 24.27 11.83
C ALA A 166 10.73 24.70 10.40
N ALA A 167 11.46 23.86 9.66
CA ALA A 167 11.81 24.12 8.27
C ALA A 167 10.57 24.18 7.37
N ASN A 168 9.64 23.24 7.53
CA ASN A 168 8.41 23.18 6.73
C ASN A 168 7.52 24.42 6.93
N VAL A 169 7.39 24.90 8.18
CA VAL A 169 6.66 26.13 8.51
C VAL A 169 7.29 27.36 7.86
N LEU A 170 8.62 27.41 7.75
CA LEU A 170 9.32 28.54 7.12
C LEU A 170 9.21 28.53 5.60
N THR A 171 9.13 27.36 4.96
CA THR A 171 9.07 27.24 3.49
C THR A 171 7.66 27.43 2.90
N MET A 172 6.60 27.17 3.67
CA MET A 172 5.21 27.29 3.18
C MET A 172 4.76 28.72 2.80
N ASN A 173 5.48 29.77 3.20
CA ASN A 173 5.08 31.17 2.91
C ASN A 173 5.64 31.76 1.61
N THR A 174 6.36 31.00 0.77
CA THR A 174 7.12 31.60 -0.35
C THR A 174 6.95 30.94 -1.73
N THR A 175 5.94 30.10 -1.96
CA THR A 175 5.68 29.56 -3.30
C THR A 175 4.99 30.58 -4.21
N THR A 176 5.78 31.47 -4.81
CA THR A 176 5.44 32.11 -6.09
C THR A 176 5.62 31.10 -7.21
N SER A 177 4.50 30.64 -7.78
CA SER A 177 4.44 29.72 -8.91
C SER A 177 5.15 30.31 -10.13
N THR A 178 6.31 29.77 -10.46
CA THR A 178 6.98 30.03 -11.74
C THR A 178 6.47 28.99 -12.73
N THR A 179 5.62 29.42 -13.66
CA THR A 179 5.15 28.64 -14.80
C THR A 179 6.30 28.44 -15.78
N GLU A 180 6.86 27.23 -15.85
CA GLU A 180 7.76 26.81 -16.93
C GLU A 180 6.94 26.33 -18.14
N ASP A 181 7.25 26.93 -19.30
CA ASP A 181 6.63 26.65 -20.60
C ASP A 181 7.03 25.25 -21.10
N VAL A 182 6.15 24.27 -20.90
CA VAL A 182 6.24 22.97 -21.58
C VAL A 182 5.74 23.13 -23.01
N ALA A 183 6.67 23.29 -23.94
CA ALA A 183 6.40 23.44 -25.37
C ALA A 183 5.83 22.12 -25.96
N GLY A 184 4.52 22.08 -26.20
CA GLY A 184 3.90 21.00 -27.00
C GLY A 184 2.41 20.78 -26.80
N LEU A 185 1.82 21.27 -25.70
CA LEU A 185 0.36 21.24 -25.49
C LEU A 185 -0.23 22.59 -25.92
N PRO A 186 -1.44 22.62 -26.52
CA PRO A 186 -2.13 23.88 -26.78
C PRO A 186 -2.26 24.65 -25.47
N THR A 187 -1.64 25.82 -25.39
CA THR A 187 -1.66 26.66 -24.21
C THR A 187 -3.08 27.19 -24.04
N ILE A 188 -3.86 26.59 -23.14
CA ILE A 188 -5.20 27.07 -22.82
C ILE A 188 -5.03 28.44 -22.14
N ASN A 189 -5.61 29.48 -22.73
CA ASN A 189 -5.58 30.81 -22.14
C ASN A 189 -6.28 30.74 -20.76
N PRO A 190 -5.61 31.04 -19.64
CA PRO A 190 -6.17 30.92 -18.29
C PRO A 190 -7.35 31.88 -18.04
N THR A 191 -7.51 32.89 -18.90
CA THR A 191 -8.64 33.85 -18.84
C THR A 191 -9.82 33.46 -19.73
N SER A 192 -9.70 32.41 -20.55
CA SER A 192 -10.83 31.85 -21.30
C SER A 192 -11.80 31.16 -20.33
N PRO A 193 -13.09 31.03 -20.69
CA PRO A 193 -14.03 30.33 -19.81
C PRO A 193 -13.63 28.88 -19.48
N ILE A 194 -13.07 28.15 -20.45
CA ILE A 194 -12.51 26.81 -20.24
C ILE A 194 -11.30 26.87 -19.29
N GLY A 195 -10.41 27.85 -19.47
CA GLY A 195 -9.26 28.05 -18.58
C GLY A 195 -9.68 28.35 -17.14
N ILE A 196 -10.71 29.18 -16.94
CA ILE A 196 -11.31 29.44 -15.63
C ILE A 196 -11.90 28.15 -15.05
N ALA A 197 -12.70 27.42 -15.83
CA ALA A 197 -13.30 26.15 -15.41
C ALA A 197 -12.26 25.11 -14.97
N LEU A 198 -11.16 24.97 -15.72
CA LEU A 198 -10.06 24.06 -15.36
C LEU A 198 -9.36 24.47 -14.06
N ASN A 199 -9.20 25.77 -13.80
CA ASN A 199 -8.68 26.26 -12.53
C ASN A 199 -9.62 25.93 -11.36
N GLU A 200 -10.94 26.07 -11.56
CA GLU A 200 -11.95 25.70 -10.56
C GLU A 200 -11.93 24.19 -10.26
N VAL A 201 -11.81 23.34 -11.30
CA VAL A 201 -11.65 21.89 -11.14
C VAL A 201 -10.39 21.56 -10.32
N SER A 202 -9.25 22.18 -10.63
CA SER A 202 -8.01 21.98 -9.87
C SER A 202 -8.14 22.41 -8.41
N ALA A 203 -8.79 23.55 -8.14
CA ALA A 203 -9.03 24.01 -6.78
C ALA A 203 -9.95 23.08 -5.99
N MET A 204 -10.97 22.49 -6.65
CA MET A 204 -11.81 21.46 -6.04
C MET A 204 -11.04 20.17 -5.77
N GLN A 205 -10.15 19.72 -6.67
CA GLN A 205 -9.29 18.55 -6.42
C GLN A 205 -8.42 18.74 -5.18
N GLN A 206 -7.82 19.93 -5.01
CA GLN A 206 -7.07 20.24 -3.80
C GLN A 206 -7.94 20.19 -2.54
N ARG A 207 -9.18 20.68 -2.63
CA ARG A 207 -10.14 20.64 -1.53
C ARG A 207 -10.54 19.20 -1.18
N VAL A 208 -10.77 18.35 -2.18
CA VAL A 208 -11.07 16.92 -1.98
C VAL A 208 -9.92 16.22 -1.24
N ALA A 209 -8.68 16.47 -1.63
CA ALA A 209 -7.51 15.92 -0.95
C ALA A 209 -7.44 16.31 0.53
N GLN A 210 -7.79 17.56 0.88
CA GLN A 210 -7.88 18.02 2.28
C GLN A 210 -8.97 17.28 3.06
N VAL A 211 -10.16 17.12 2.48
CA VAL A 211 -11.29 16.42 3.13
C VAL A 211 -10.94 14.95 3.34
N ARG A 212 -10.33 14.30 2.34
CA ARG A 212 -9.87 12.90 2.44
C ARG A 212 -8.84 12.73 3.55
N SER A 213 -7.81 13.57 3.58
CA SER A 213 -6.77 13.52 4.60
C SER A 213 -7.35 13.63 6.02
N ASP A 214 -8.31 14.54 6.24
CA ASP A 214 -8.96 14.69 7.54
C ASP A 214 -9.81 13.45 7.88
N ALA A 215 -10.57 12.90 6.93
CA ALA A 215 -11.42 11.72 7.13
C ALA A 215 -10.59 10.47 7.48
N GLU A 216 -9.51 10.22 6.74
CA GLU A 216 -8.59 9.09 6.99
C GLU A 216 -7.91 9.22 8.35
N GLU A 217 -7.55 10.43 8.77
CA GLU A 217 -6.93 10.62 10.08
C GLU A 217 -7.92 10.33 11.22
N ILE A 218 -9.17 10.77 11.11
CA ILE A 218 -10.21 10.42 12.10
C ILE A 218 -10.41 8.90 12.14
N GLN A 219 -10.47 8.23 10.98
CA GLN A 219 -10.60 6.78 10.90
C GLN A 219 -9.42 6.06 11.58
N ARG A 220 -8.21 6.55 11.37
CA ARG A 220 -6.99 6.03 12.00
C ARG A 220 -7.08 6.12 13.52
N GLN A 221 -7.52 7.27 14.06
CA GLN A 221 -7.65 7.48 15.50
C GLN A 221 -8.68 6.54 16.13
N TYR A 222 -9.86 6.37 15.51
CA TYR A 222 -10.86 5.43 16.03
C TYR A 222 -10.43 3.97 15.94
N THR A 223 -9.74 3.59 14.86
CA THR A 223 -9.24 2.21 14.69
C THR A 223 -8.16 1.90 15.73
N ALA A 224 -7.23 2.83 15.98
CA ALA A 224 -6.21 2.69 17.01
C ALA A 224 -6.84 2.56 18.41
N ALA A 225 -7.84 3.39 18.70
CA ALA A 225 -8.60 3.35 19.95
C ALA A 225 -9.35 2.02 20.14
N ALA A 226 -9.93 1.45 19.09
CA ALA A 226 -10.60 0.16 19.14
C ALA A 226 -9.65 -1.02 19.39
N ALA A 227 -8.40 -0.92 18.92
CA ALA A 227 -7.42 -2.01 19.01
C ALA A 227 -6.81 -2.20 20.40
N GLN A 228 -6.73 -1.14 21.24
CA GLN A 228 -6.02 -1.18 22.52
C GLN A 228 -6.85 -0.55 23.66
N PRO A 229 -7.48 -1.36 24.53
CA PRO A 229 -8.11 -0.86 25.76
C PRO A 229 -7.06 -0.56 26.84
N PRO A 230 -7.11 0.60 27.54
CA PRO A 230 -8.09 1.68 27.37
C PRO A 230 -7.84 2.46 26.07
N ALA A 231 -8.94 2.74 25.37
CA ALA A 231 -8.95 3.45 24.10
C ALA A 231 -8.40 4.88 24.26
N ASP A 232 -7.12 5.07 23.91
CA ASP A 232 -6.49 6.39 23.89
C ASP A 232 -6.65 6.99 22.49
N ILE A 233 -7.59 7.92 22.35
CA ILE A 233 -7.73 8.77 21.16
C ILE A 233 -6.73 9.93 21.26
N ASN A 234 -5.93 10.18 20.22
CA ASN A 234 -5.02 11.31 20.21
C ASN A 234 -5.77 12.63 19.93
N CYS A 235 -6.15 13.32 21.00
CA CYS A 235 -6.85 14.60 20.93
C CYS A 235 -5.96 15.82 20.59
N THR A 236 -4.72 15.59 20.17
CA THR A 236 -3.79 16.65 19.73
C THR A 236 -3.70 16.77 18.20
N VAL A 237 -4.43 15.92 17.47
CA VAL A 237 -4.50 15.97 16.00
C VAL A 237 -5.09 17.31 15.54
N VAL A 238 -4.47 17.93 14.55
CA VAL A 238 -4.93 19.16 13.91
C VAL A 238 -5.49 18.82 12.54
N PHE A 239 -6.76 19.13 12.33
CA PHE A 239 -7.46 18.93 11.06
C PHE A 239 -7.37 20.16 10.16
N ASN A 240 -7.41 19.97 8.84
CA ASN A 240 -7.36 21.02 7.84
C ASN A 240 -8.60 21.92 7.87
N LYS A 241 -9.77 21.38 8.28
CA LYS A 241 -11.06 22.10 8.37
C LYS A 241 -11.41 22.85 7.08
N PRO A 242 -11.49 22.15 5.94
CA PRO A 242 -11.78 22.75 4.65
C PRO A 242 -13.09 23.56 4.67
N LEU A 243 -13.06 24.79 4.13
CA LEU A 243 -14.26 25.61 3.95
C LEU A 243 -15.06 25.15 2.74
N ALA A 244 -16.38 25.37 2.79
CA ALA A 244 -17.28 25.14 1.66
C ALA A 244 -16.78 25.86 0.39
N TYR A 245 -16.82 25.15 -0.73
CA TYR A 245 -16.40 25.63 -2.03
C TYR A 245 -17.55 26.38 -2.71
N THR A 246 -17.27 27.59 -3.23
CA THR A 246 -18.26 28.38 -3.99
C THR A 246 -17.77 28.56 -5.41
N VAL A 247 -18.51 27.98 -6.37
CA VAL A 247 -18.21 28.12 -7.80
C VAL A 247 -18.56 29.54 -8.25
N PRO A 248 -17.69 30.24 -8.99
CA PRO A 248 -18.00 31.54 -9.57
C PRO A 248 -19.27 31.49 -10.45
N SER A 249 -20.11 32.53 -10.37
CA SER A 249 -21.39 32.57 -11.10
C SER A 249 -21.24 32.43 -12.61
N GLN A 250 -20.13 32.93 -13.17
CA GLN A 250 -19.82 32.75 -14.59
C GLN A 250 -19.58 31.28 -14.93
N THR A 251 -18.73 30.60 -14.16
CA THR A 251 -18.45 29.16 -14.35
C THR A 251 -19.70 28.33 -14.16
N GLN A 252 -20.55 28.66 -13.19
CA GLN A 252 -21.84 27.98 -12.98
C GLN A 252 -22.81 28.15 -14.17
N ALA A 253 -22.80 29.32 -14.81
CA ALA A 253 -23.67 29.58 -15.96
C ALA A 253 -23.20 28.85 -17.23
N GLU A 254 -21.89 28.70 -17.41
CA GLU A 254 -21.29 28.08 -18.59
C GLU A 254 -21.08 26.56 -18.45
N PHE A 255 -20.84 26.08 -17.23
CA PHE A 255 -20.50 24.69 -16.89
C PHE A 255 -21.30 24.22 -15.66
N PRO A 256 -22.62 23.95 -15.81
CA PRO A 256 -23.49 23.60 -14.69
C PRO A 256 -23.09 22.31 -13.96
N GLU A 257 -22.40 21.39 -14.63
CA GLU A 257 -21.85 20.15 -14.06
C GLU A 257 -20.82 20.42 -12.96
N ILE A 258 -19.98 21.45 -13.11
CA ILE A 258 -18.99 21.87 -12.10
C ILE A 258 -19.71 22.28 -10.81
N ALA A 259 -20.86 22.97 -10.93
CA ALA A 259 -21.66 23.35 -9.78
C ALA A 259 -22.30 22.14 -9.08
N GLY A 260 -22.69 21.10 -9.84
CA GLY A 260 -23.15 19.84 -9.28
C GLY A 260 -22.07 19.13 -8.47
N ILE A 261 -20.85 19.04 -9.02
CA ILE A 261 -19.69 18.45 -8.34
C ILE A 261 -19.35 19.23 -7.06
N ALA A 262 -19.34 20.57 -7.12
CA ALA A 262 -19.12 21.41 -5.95
C ALA A 262 -20.19 21.20 -4.86
N GLY A 263 -21.45 20.97 -5.25
CA GLY A 263 -22.53 20.63 -4.32
C GLY A 263 -22.28 19.32 -3.57
N ASN A 264 -21.82 18.29 -4.28
CA ASN A 264 -21.44 17.01 -3.68
C ASN A 264 -20.24 17.17 -2.74
N LEU A 265 -19.22 17.93 -3.15
CA LEU A 265 -18.07 18.26 -2.31
C LEU A 265 -18.48 19.01 -1.03
N ASN A 266 -19.37 19.99 -1.13
CA ASN A 266 -19.89 20.71 0.04
C ASN A 266 -20.69 19.81 0.97
N THR A 267 -21.38 18.81 0.44
CA THR A 267 -22.06 17.79 1.24
C THR A 267 -21.04 16.97 2.03
N ALA A 268 -19.98 16.49 1.37
CA ALA A 268 -18.89 15.75 2.02
C ALA A 268 -18.17 16.59 3.11
N ILE A 269 -17.89 17.87 2.83
CA ILE A 269 -17.31 18.82 3.79
C ILE A 269 -18.20 18.97 5.02
N ASN A 270 -19.52 19.13 4.84
CA ASN A 270 -20.46 19.27 5.95
C ASN A 270 -20.54 17.98 6.79
N THR A 271 -20.59 16.82 6.15
CA THR A 271 -20.59 15.52 6.85
C THR A 271 -19.30 15.34 7.65
N LEU A 272 -18.14 15.65 7.06
CA LEU A 272 -16.86 15.61 7.78
C LEU A 272 -16.85 16.57 8.97
N SER A 273 -17.38 17.79 8.81
CA SER A 273 -17.47 18.76 9.90
C SER A 273 -18.32 18.25 11.08
N ASN A 274 -19.36 17.46 10.82
CA ASN A 274 -20.16 16.83 11.88
C ASN A 274 -19.37 15.73 12.60
N ILE A 275 -18.68 14.86 11.84
CA ILE A 275 -17.81 13.82 12.41
C ILE A 275 -16.68 14.43 13.24
N GLN A 276 -16.09 15.54 12.78
CA GLN A 276 -15.09 16.28 13.53
C GLN A 276 -15.65 16.87 14.82
N ALA A 277 -16.88 17.39 14.82
CA ALA A 277 -17.53 17.87 16.04
C ALA A 277 -17.75 16.73 17.04
N ASP A 278 -18.15 15.54 16.56
CA ASP A 278 -18.30 14.35 17.40
C ASP A 278 -16.95 13.88 17.96
N PHE A 279 -15.89 13.89 17.15
CA PHE A 279 -14.52 13.60 17.58
C PHE A 279 -14.04 14.61 18.64
N ASP A 280 -14.22 15.91 18.42
CA ASP A 280 -13.87 16.97 19.36
C ASP A 280 -14.63 16.82 20.69
N SER A 281 -15.92 16.46 20.63
CA SER A 281 -16.74 16.20 21.82
C SER A 281 -16.25 14.98 22.61
N THR A 282 -15.85 13.92 21.90
CA THR A 282 -15.26 12.71 22.45
C THR A 282 -13.96 13.03 23.18
N CYS A 283 -13.13 13.89 22.57
CA CYS A 283 -11.88 14.35 23.14
C CYS A 283 -12.06 15.21 24.40
N GLN A 284 -13.13 15.98 24.50
CA GLN A 284 -13.45 16.73 25.72
C GLN A 284 -13.92 15.81 26.87
N LEU A 285 -14.58 14.69 26.53
CA LEU A 285 -15.12 13.71 27.49
C LEU A 285 -14.11 12.66 27.96
N ALA A 286 -12.99 12.47 27.25
CA ALA A 286 -11.95 11.44 27.48
C ALA A 286 -11.23 11.47 28.84
N ARG A 287 -11.75 12.18 29.85
CA ARG A 287 -11.40 12.00 31.28
C ARG A 287 -12.19 10.87 31.97
N GLN A 288 -13.06 10.17 31.24
CA GLN A 288 -13.83 9.00 31.68
C GLN A 288 -13.70 7.91 30.60
N PRO A 289 -13.80 6.61 30.94
CA PRO A 289 -13.80 5.55 29.94
C PRO A 289 -14.91 5.84 28.91
N LEU A 290 -14.52 5.86 27.63
CA LEU A 290 -15.38 6.17 26.48
C LEU A 290 -16.73 5.44 26.59
N PRO A 291 -17.84 6.15 26.88
CA PRO A 291 -19.17 5.55 26.94
C PRO A 291 -19.83 5.51 25.55
N VAL A 292 -19.10 5.86 24.49
CA VAL A 292 -19.62 6.00 23.13
C VAL A 292 -19.39 4.71 22.37
N ASP A 293 -20.45 4.21 21.73
CA ASP A 293 -20.38 3.15 20.73
C ASP A 293 -19.51 3.65 19.57
N LEU A 294 -18.26 3.19 19.48
CA LEU A 294 -17.33 3.55 18.40
C LEU A 294 -17.91 3.23 17.02
N ALA A 295 -18.83 2.27 16.91
CA ALA A 295 -19.49 1.95 15.66
C ALA A 295 -20.41 3.09 15.19
N ASP A 296 -21.07 3.79 16.12
CA ASP A 296 -21.91 4.94 15.79
C ASP A 296 -21.06 6.15 15.38
N ALA A 297 -19.96 6.40 16.08
CA ALA A 297 -19.06 7.53 15.81
C ALA A 297 -18.30 7.40 14.47
N THR A 298 -18.18 6.18 13.93
CA THR A 298 -17.47 5.90 12.67
C THR A 298 -18.39 5.57 11.50
N ARG A 299 -19.71 5.55 11.72
CA ARG A 299 -20.71 5.08 10.74
C ARG A 299 -20.64 5.80 9.39
N ASP A 300 -20.44 7.12 9.42
CA ASP A 300 -20.51 7.96 8.22
C ASP A 300 -19.15 8.12 7.51
N LEU A 301 -18.04 7.67 8.12
CA LEU A 301 -16.69 7.78 7.52
C LEU A 301 -16.55 7.01 6.19
N PRO A 302 -16.95 5.72 6.08
CA PRO A 302 -16.88 5.00 4.82
C PRO A 302 -17.70 5.64 3.70
N VAL A 303 -18.85 6.24 4.06
CA VAL A 303 -19.72 6.93 3.10
C VAL A 303 -19.00 8.14 2.51
N ILE A 304 -18.40 8.98 3.36
CA ILE A 304 -17.61 10.14 2.89
C ILE A 304 -16.45 9.70 2.01
N LEU A 305 -15.68 8.68 2.40
CA LEU A 305 -14.52 8.23 1.63
C LEU A 305 -14.93 7.73 0.23
N ASN A 306 -16.06 7.03 0.13
CA ASN A 306 -16.64 6.61 -1.14
C ASN A 306 -17.15 7.80 -1.97
N ASP A 307 -17.83 8.76 -1.35
CA ASP A 307 -18.31 9.97 -2.01
C ASP A 307 -17.15 10.80 -2.57
N LEU A 308 -16.05 10.95 -1.82
CA LEU A 308 -14.85 11.66 -2.26
C LEU A 308 -14.23 10.99 -3.49
N THR A 309 -14.19 9.66 -3.53
CA THR A 309 -13.69 8.90 -4.70
C THR A 309 -14.56 9.15 -5.94
N SER A 310 -15.88 9.20 -5.76
CA SER A 310 -16.82 9.53 -6.84
C SER A 310 -16.65 10.98 -7.31
N ILE A 311 -16.41 11.91 -6.39
CA ILE A 311 -16.15 13.33 -6.69
C ILE A 311 -14.84 13.49 -7.47
N GLU A 312 -13.76 12.80 -7.10
CA GLU A 312 -12.48 12.85 -7.84
C GLU A 312 -12.66 12.35 -9.27
N THR A 313 -13.33 11.22 -9.44
CA THR A 313 -13.61 10.64 -10.77
C THR A 313 -14.41 11.62 -11.63
N ALA A 314 -15.41 12.29 -11.05
CA ALA A 314 -16.19 13.31 -11.74
C ALA A 314 -15.33 14.53 -12.11
N LEU A 315 -14.47 15.01 -11.20
CA LEU A 315 -13.55 16.13 -11.46
C LEU A 315 -12.56 15.80 -12.59
N GLU A 316 -12.00 14.59 -12.60
CA GLU A 316 -11.07 14.14 -13.65
C GLU A 316 -11.77 14.02 -15.01
N THR A 317 -12.98 13.44 -15.03
CA THR A 317 -13.80 13.33 -16.25
C THR A 317 -14.12 14.71 -16.81
N THR A 318 -14.61 15.63 -15.96
CA THR A 318 -14.90 17.01 -16.37
C THR A 318 -13.64 17.75 -16.82
N ALA A 319 -12.49 17.55 -16.16
CA ALA A 319 -11.23 18.14 -16.60
C ALA A 319 -10.86 17.71 -18.02
N GLU A 320 -11.07 16.43 -18.34
CA GLU A 320 -10.75 15.88 -19.65
C GLU A 320 -11.73 16.36 -20.73
N GLU A 321 -13.04 16.38 -20.45
CA GLU A 321 -14.05 16.94 -21.35
C GLU A 321 -13.80 18.42 -21.68
N LEU A 322 -13.39 19.21 -20.68
CA LEU A 322 -13.00 20.60 -20.85
C LEU A 322 -11.75 20.74 -21.73
N ARG A 323 -10.74 19.87 -21.54
CA ARG A 323 -9.52 19.87 -22.38
C ARG A 323 -9.81 19.49 -23.81
N GLN A 324 -10.66 18.50 -24.05
CA GLN A 324 -11.06 18.10 -25.39
C GLN A 324 -11.86 19.20 -26.10
N SER A 325 -12.71 19.91 -25.36
CA SER A 325 -13.45 21.07 -25.86
C SER A 325 -12.56 22.28 -26.17
N ALA A 326 -11.37 22.35 -25.59
CA ALA A 326 -10.40 23.43 -25.86
C ALA A 326 -9.68 23.28 -27.21
N ILE A 327 -9.74 22.09 -27.83
CA ILE A 327 -9.12 21.87 -29.13
C ILE A 327 -9.98 22.54 -30.19
N PRO A 328 -9.45 23.49 -30.99
CA PRO A 328 -10.23 24.15 -32.02
C PRO A 328 -10.71 23.10 -33.02
N THR A 329 -12.02 22.89 -33.12
CA THR A 329 -12.63 22.09 -34.17
C THR A 329 -12.16 22.65 -35.51
N ALA A 330 -11.34 21.88 -36.23
CA ALA A 330 -10.86 22.27 -37.55
C ALA A 330 -12.08 22.64 -38.38
N THR A 331 -12.13 23.89 -38.86
CA THR A 331 -13.23 24.37 -39.69
C THR A 331 -13.42 23.39 -40.84
N PRO A 332 -14.60 22.74 -40.97
CA PRO A 332 -14.79 21.72 -41.98
C PRO A 332 -14.55 22.34 -43.35
N ILE A 333 -13.66 21.71 -44.11
CA ILE A 333 -13.48 21.98 -45.54
C ILE A 333 -14.84 21.69 -46.20
N PRO A 334 -15.41 22.61 -47.00
CA PRO A 334 -16.76 22.46 -47.55
C PRO A 334 -16.90 21.13 -48.29
N GLU A 335 -17.77 20.27 -47.77
CA GLU A 335 -18.05 18.93 -48.27
C GLU A 335 -18.94 19.03 -49.52
N VAL A 336 -18.53 18.33 -50.59
CA VAL A 336 -19.22 18.30 -51.87
C VAL A 336 -20.47 17.42 -51.73
N THR A 337 -21.64 18.05 -51.79
CA THR A 337 -22.96 17.41 -51.79
C THR A 337 -23.06 16.32 -52.86
N SER A 338 -23.19 15.07 -52.44
CA SER A 338 -23.68 13.97 -53.28
C SER A 338 -25.03 13.51 -52.74
N GLU A 339 -26.07 13.82 -53.50
CA GLU A 339 -27.47 13.48 -53.28
C GLU A 339 -27.69 11.99 -53.54
N VAL A 340 -28.10 11.21 -52.52
CA VAL A 340 -28.52 9.82 -52.68
C VAL A 340 -29.91 9.63 -52.08
N THR A 341 -30.81 9.19 -52.96
CA THR A 341 -32.23 8.95 -52.79
C THR A 341 -32.52 7.78 -51.83
N GLU A 342 -33.43 8.01 -50.88
CA GLU A 342 -33.95 7.03 -49.93
C GLU A 342 -34.84 5.95 -50.58
N ALA A 343 -34.73 4.72 -50.09
CA ALA A 343 -35.68 3.62 -50.32
C ALA A 343 -36.15 3.06 -48.95
N PRO A 344 -37.40 2.56 -48.84
CA PRO A 344 -38.02 2.23 -47.55
C PRO A 344 -37.55 0.88 -47.00
N THR A 345 -37.05 0.88 -45.76
CA THR A 345 -36.57 -0.30 -45.04
C THR A 345 -37.71 -0.99 -44.27
N ILE A 346 -37.96 -2.24 -44.63
CA ILE A 346 -38.81 -3.21 -43.96
C ILE A 346 -38.16 -3.72 -42.67
N THR A 347 -38.93 -3.75 -41.57
CA THR A 347 -38.54 -4.25 -40.25
C THR A 347 -38.36 -5.77 -40.24
N PRO A 348 -37.14 -6.32 -40.00
CA PRO A 348 -36.94 -7.76 -39.87
C PRO A 348 -37.23 -8.25 -38.45
N THR A 349 -37.88 -9.41 -38.38
CA THR A 349 -38.15 -10.18 -37.17
C THR A 349 -36.86 -10.75 -36.59
N ALA A 350 -36.62 -10.52 -35.29
CA ALA A 350 -35.42 -10.95 -34.57
C ALA A 350 -35.25 -12.48 -34.59
N THR A 351 -34.23 -12.94 -35.31
CA THR A 351 -33.68 -14.28 -35.17
C THR A 351 -32.71 -14.25 -34.00
N ILE A 352 -32.97 -15.07 -32.98
CA ILE A 352 -32.09 -15.19 -31.81
C ILE A 352 -30.84 -15.95 -32.26
N GLU A 353 -29.81 -15.20 -32.63
CA GLU A 353 -28.49 -15.75 -32.96
C GLU A 353 -27.86 -16.30 -31.66
N PRO A 354 -27.29 -17.52 -31.66
CA PRO A 354 -26.72 -18.10 -30.46
C PRO A 354 -25.61 -17.21 -29.91
N THR A 355 -25.67 -16.89 -28.61
CA THR A 355 -24.63 -16.11 -27.91
C THR A 355 -23.27 -16.76 -28.18
N PRO A 356 -22.33 -16.07 -28.84
CA PRO A 356 -21.03 -16.64 -29.16
C PRO A 356 -20.33 -17.03 -27.86
N THR A 357 -20.00 -18.31 -27.72
CA THR A 357 -19.26 -18.82 -26.57
C THR A 357 -17.78 -18.62 -26.87
N LEU A 358 -17.15 -17.63 -26.25
CA LEU A 358 -15.73 -17.33 -26.46
C LEU A 358 -14.86 -18.45 -25.88
N ASN A 359 -13.78 -18.79 -26.57
CA ASN A 359 -12.82 -19.80 -26.11
C ASN A 359 -12.05 -19.26 -24.88
N PRO A 360 -12.06 -19.95 -23.72
CA PRO A 360 -11.34 -19.50 -22.51
C PRO A 360 -9.83 -19.35 -22.72
N VAL A 361 -9.25 -20.05 -23.71
CA VAL A 361 -7.84 -19.90 -24.09
C VAL A 361 -7.51 -18.47 -24.53
N ILE A 362 -8.44 -17.79 -25.20
CA ILE A 362 -8.27 -16.41 -25.68
C ILE A 362 -8.26 -15.44 -24.49
N ILE A 363 -9.16 -15.61 -23.52
CA ILE A 363 -9.21 -14.75 -22.32
C ILE A 363 -7.91 -14.89 -21.53
N ASN A 364 -7.45 -16.13 -21.33
CA ASN A 364 -6.22 -16.40 -20.59
C ASN A 364 -4.95 -15.82 -21.23
N SER A 365 -4.92 -15.60 -22.55
CA SER A 365 -3.79 -14.91 -23.17
C SER A 365 -3.77 -13.42 -22.82
N TYR A 366 -4.92 -12.74 -22.84
CA TYR A 366 -5.00 -11.32 -22.42
C TYR A 366 -4.60 -11.15 -20.95
N LEU A 367 -5.10 -12.01 -20.06
CA LEU A 367 -4.76 -11.94 -18.63
C LEU A 367 -3.27 -12.17 -18.39
N ARG A 368 -2.64 -13.10 -19.13
CA ARG A 368 -1.20 -13.34 -19.04
C ARG A 368 -0.41 -12.12 -19.49
N ASP A 369 -0.80 -11.49 -20.59
CA ASP A 369 -0.08 -10.31 -21.09
C ASP A 369 -0.23 -9.11 -20.14
N LEU A 370 -1.42 -8.90 -19.57
CA LEU A 370 -1.65 -7.86 -18.55
C LEU A 370 -0.79 -8.09 -17.30
N ASN A 371 -0.77 -9.32 -16.78
CA ASN A 371 0.09 -9.68 -15.64
C ASN A 371 1.57 -9.52 -15.95
N GLY A 372 2.02 -9.88 -17.16
CA GLY A 372 3.40 -9.67 -17.57
C GLY A 372 3.83 -8.20 -17.55
N ILE A 373 2.93 -7.28 -17.93
CA ILE A 373 3.19 -5.84 -17.82
C ILE A 373 3.18 -5.39 -16.35
N LEU A 374 2.20 -5.83 -15.56
CA LEU A 374 2.10 -5.52 -14.13
C LEU A 374 3.36 -5.94 -13.37
N ASP A 375 3.84 -7.16 -13.60
CA ASP A 375 5.04 -7.70 -12.98
C ASP A 375 6.28 -6.89 -13.40
N ALA A 376 6.39 -6.55 -14.69
CA ALA A 376 7.50 -5.76 -15.20
C ALA A 376 7.58 -4.36 -14.57
N VAL A 377 6.43 -3.70 -14.33
CA VAL A 377 6.42 -2.36 -13.73
C VAL A 377 6.46 -2.38 -12.20
N SER A 378 5.90 -3.41 -11.56
CA SER A 378 5.76 -3.51 -10.09
C SER A 378 6.86 -4.33 -9.43
N GLY A 379 7.70 -5.02 -10.20
CA GLY A 379 8.86 -5.73 -9.67
C GLY A 379 9.81 -4.81 -8.87
N ARG A 380 10.77 -5.41 -8.16
CA ARG A 380 11.70 -4.66 -7.29
C ARG A 380 12.50 -3.58 -8.03
N GLU A 381 12.84 -3.84 -9.29
CA GLU A 381 13.51 -2.89 -10.20
C GLU A 381 12.53 -2.26 -11.20
N GLY A 382 11.24 -2.50 -11.01
CA GLY A 382 10.18 -2.01 -11.87
C GLY A 382 10.02 -0.50 -11.77
N ALA A 383 9.58 0.10 -12.87
CA ALA A 383 9.45 1.55 -13.01
C ALA A 383 8.52 2.20 -11.97
N ARG A 384 7.48 1.49 -11.51
CA ARG A 384 6.56 1.95 -10.47
C ARG A 384 7.23 2.00 -9.11
N THR A 385 7.82 0.88 -8.70
CA THR A 385 8.49 0.70 -7.41
C THR A 385 9.63 1.69 -7.24
N LEU A 386 10.48 1.82 -8.27
CA LEU A 386 11.61 2.75 -8.23
C LEU A 386 11.16 4.22 -8.19
N LEU A 387 10.11 4.61 -8.92
CA LEU A 387 9.64 6.00 -8.92
C LEU A 387 9.13 6.42 -7.54
N LEU A 388 8.31 5.58 -6.89
CA LEU A 388 7.81 5.82 -5.53
C LEU A 388 8.96 5.89 -4.52
N GLN A 389 9.92 4.96 -4.62
CA GLN A 389 11.10 4.96 -3.76
C GLN A 389 11.89 6.27 -3.92
N TYR A 390 12.15 6.70 -5.15
CA TYR A 390 12.98 7.87 -5.39
C TYR A 390 12.32 9.17 -4.91
N TRP A 391 11.02 9.34 -5.10
CA TRP A 391 10.31 10.48 -4.51
C TRP A 391 10.27 10.41 -2.98
N THR A 392 10.21 9.21 -2.40
CA THR A 392 10.32 9.00 -0.96
C THR A 392 11.72 9.38 -0.45
N ASP A 393 12.78 9.04 -1.17
CA ASP A 393 14.16 9.42 -0.83
C ASP A 393 14.34 10.94 -0.87
N VAL A 394 13.75 11.61 -1.87
CA VAL A 394 13.72 13.06 -1.97
C VAL A 394 12.95 13.69 -0.81
N ALA A 395 11.81 13.12 -0.42
CA ALA A 395 11.05 13.60 0.74
C ALA A 395 11.87 13.50 2.03
N ASN A 396 12.59 12.40 2.21
CA ASN A 396 13.33 12.11 3.43
C ASN A 396 14.64 12.88 3.53
N SER A 397 15.35 13.07 2.41
CA SER A 397 16.72 13.60 2.40
C SER A 397 16.90 14.89 1.61
N GLY A 398 15.88 15.34 0.88
CA GLY A 398 15.96 16.48 -0.04
C GLY A 398 16.72 16.20 -1.33
N ALA A 399 17.29 15.00 -1.49
CA ALA A 399 18.07 14.60 -2.66
C ALA A 399 17.90 13.10 -2.93
N THR A 400 18.49 12.61 -4.02
CA THR A 400 18.56 11.17 -4.31
C THR A 400 19.68 10.90 -5.29
N ASP A 401 20.39 9.78 -5.10
CA ASP A 401 21.44 9.33 -6.03
C ASP A 401 20.85 8.87 -7.37
N ALA A 402 19.53 8.63 -7.42
CA ALA A 402 18.81 8.20 -8.61
C ALA A 402 18.90 9.18 -9.80
N CYS A 403 19.20 10.46 -9.57
CA CYS A 403 19.41 11.43 -10.66
C CYS A 403 20.55 11.05 -11.63
N ARG A 404 21.44 10.13 -11.21
CA ARG A 404 22.56 9.64 -12.04
C ARG A 404 22.25 8.32 -12.75
N LEU A 405 21.14 7.69 -12.42
CA LEU A 405 20.74 6.41 -13.00
C LEU A 405 19.86 6.64 -14.23
N PRO A 406 19.98 5.82 -15.29
CA PRO A 406 19.03 5.86 -16.38
C PRO A 406 17.64 5.47 -15.88
N PRO A 407 16.55 6.04 -16.43
CA PRO A 407 15.20 5.61 -16.08
C PRO A 407 15.01 4.14 -16.51
N PRO A 408 14.29 3.34 -15.71
CA PRO A 408 13.95 1.98 -16.09
C PRO A 408 13.06 1.99 -17.35
N PRO A 409 13.11 0.92 -18.16
CA PRO A 409 12.21 0.80 -19.31
C PRO A 409 10.77 0.71 -18.84
N ILE A 410 9.88 1.50 -19.46
CA ILE A 410 8.43 1.45 -19.24
C ILE A 410 7.83 0.76 -20.47
N PRO A 411 7.04 -0.32 -20.31
CA PRO A 411 6.35 -0.97 -21.43
C PRO A 411 5.49 0.02 -22.22
N GLU A 412 5.26 -0.26 -23.50
CA GLU A 412 4.30 0.49 -24.32
C GLU A 412 2.86 0.23 -23.85
N ASN A 413 1.94 1.13 -24.21
CA ASN A 413 0.52 0.95 -23.88
C ASN A 413 -0.03 -0.33 -24.52
N TYR A 414 -0.89 -1.01 -23.78
CA TYR A 414 -1.56 -2.21 -24.25
C TYR A 414 -2.48 -1.88 -25.42
N GLY A 415 -2.45 -2.73 -26.44
CA GLY A 415 -3.22 -2.55 -27.67
C GLY A 415 -4.73 -2.63 -27.46
N THR A 416 -5.49 -2.32 -28.51
CA THR A 416 -6.96 -2.42 -28.47
C THR A 416 -7.41 -3.87 -28.38
N VAL A 417 -8.37 -4.14 -27.50
CA VAL A 417 -8.98 -5.46 -27.36
C VAL A 417 -10.08 -5.61 -28.43
N PRO A 418 -10.13 -6.73 -29.18
CA PRO A 418 -11.19 -7.00 -30.14
C PRO A 418 -12.60 -6.96 -29.53
N THR A 419 -13.56 -6.40 -30.28
CA THR A 419 -14.92 -6.14 -29.79
C THR A 419 -15.69 -7.42 -29.41
N ASP A 420 -15.41 -8.53 -30.07
CA ASP A 420 -15.98 -9.85 -29.76
C ASP A 420 -15.56 -10.36 -28.38
N VAL A 421 -14.33 -10.06 -27.95
CA VAL A 421 -13.86 -10.37 -26.58
C VAL A 421 -14.55 -9.45 -25.56
N LEU A 422 -14.67 -8.16 -25.88
CA LEU A 422 -15.30 -7.18 -24.98
C LEU A 422 -16.80 -7.40 -24.75
N GLN A 423 -17.51 -7.99 -25.72
CA GLN A 423 -18.90 -8.39 -25.54
C GLN A 423 -19.08 -9.48 -24.48
N VAL A 424 -18.03 -10.29 -24.26
CA VAL A 424 -18.06 -11.43 -23.32
C VAL A 424 -17.47 -11.03 -21.97
N VAL A 425 -16.39 -10.23 -21.97
CA VAL A 425 -15.70 -9.77 -20.75
C VAL A 425 -15.53 -8.25 -20.79
N PRO A 426 -16.59 -7.46 -20.51
CA PRO A 426 -16.51 -5.99 -20.57
C PRO A 426 -15.52 -5.40 -19.56
N THR A 427 -15.31 -6.08 -18.42
CA THR A 427 -14.33 -5.68 -17.40
C THR A 427 -12.89 -5.71 -17.89
N LEU A 428 -12.60 -6.45 -18.98
CA LEU A 428 -11.27 -6.46 -19.60
C LEU A 428 -10.92 -5.10 -20.22
N GLN A 429 -11.91 -4.39 -20.78
CA GLN A 429 -11.70 -3.04 -21.33
C GLN A 429 -11.31 -2.06 -20.22
N GLU A 430 -11.96 -2.17 -19.06
CA GLU A 430 -11.67 -1.35 -17.90
C GLU A 430 -10.26 -1.62 -17.37
N ALA A 431 -9.87 -2.89 -17.26
CA ALA A 431 -8.51 -3.27 -16.86
C ALA A 431 -7.45 -2.71 -17.82
N VAL A 432 -7.67 -2.81 -19.13
CA VAL A 432 -6.76 -2.23 -20.15
C VAL A 432 -6.70 -0.71 -20.06
N SER A 433 -7.83 -0.04 -19.82
CA SER A 433 -7.88 1.42 -19.67
C SER A 433 -7.10 1.89 -18.44
N GLN A 434 -7.28 1.21 -17.29
CA GLN A 434 -6.56 1.51 -16.05
C GLN A 434 -5.06 1.21 -16.21
N LEU A 435 -4.69 0.14 -16.92
CA LEU A 435 -3.30 -0.19 -17.19
C LEU A 435 -2.62 0.91 -18.01
N ASN A 436 -3.27 1.35 -19.10
CA ASN A 436 -2.74 2.40 -19.96
C ASN A 436 -2.63 3.73 -19.23
N LEU A 437 -3.62 4.08 -18.40
CA LEU A 437 -3.54 5.24 -17.50
C LEU A 437 -2.34 5.15 -16.56
N GLY A 438 -2.12 4.01 -15.91
CA GLY A 438 -0.96 3.78 -15.04
C GLY A 438 0.37 3.92 -15.79
N LEU A 439 0.47 3.37 -17.00
CA LEU A 439 1.68 3.48 -17.84
C LEU A 439 1.95 4.94 -18.26
N ASP A 440 0.91 5.69 -18.64
CA ASP A 440 1.03 7.10 -19.01
C ASP A 440 1.48 7.95 -17.80
N LEU A 441 0.89 7.72 -16.62
CA LEU A 441 1.27 8.37 -15.37
C LEU A 441 2.71 8.02 -14.96
N LEU A 442 3.18 6.78 -15.17
CA LEU A 442 4.60 6.44 -14.95
C LEU A 442 5.51 7.24 -15.87
N ARG A 443 5.21 7.30 -17.18
CA ARG A 443 6.03 8.08 -18.13
C ARG A 443 6.05 9.56 -17.73
N GLN A 444 4.91 10.11 -17.31
CA GLN A 444 4.82 11.47 -16.80
C GLN A 444 5.67 11.65 -15.53
N GLY A 445 5.52 10.78 -14.54
CA GLY A 445 6.24 10.85 -13.27
C GLY A 445 7.76 10.75 -13.44
N TRP A 446 8.24 9.85 -14.30
CA TRP A 446 9.66 9.75 -14.65
C TRP A 446 10.17 10.96 -15.43
N THR A 447 9.33 11.56 -16.27
CA THR A 447 9.68 12.81 -16.98
C THR A 447 9.84 13.95 -15.98
N THR A 448 8.87 14.15 -15.09
CA THR A 448 8.93 15.14 -14.01
C THR A 448 10.14 14.92 -13.10
N PHE A 449 10.42 13.68 -12.71
CA PHE A 449 11.57 13.35 -11.88
C PHE A 449 12.91 13.70 -12.56
N ARG A 450 13.08 13.34 -13.84
CA ARG A 450 14.30 13.67 -14.59
C ARG A 450 14.48 15.17 -14.80
N GLU A 451 13.41 15.88 -15.14
CA GLU A 451 13.44 17.33 -15.29
C GLU A 451 13.84 18.01 -13.96
N ALA A 452 13.27 17.55 -12.85
CA ALA A 452 13.62 18.03 -11.52
C ALA A 452 15.08 17.74 -11.14
N CYS A 453 15.61 16.58 -11.54
CA CYS A 453 17.03 16.26 -11.40
C CYS A 453 17.94 17.20 -12.22
N GLN A 454 17.56 17.49 -13.47
CA GLN A 454 18.37 18.33 -14.37
C GLN A 454 18.38 19.80 -13.93
N THR A 455 17.26 20.29 -13.42
CA THR A 455 17.09 21.68 -12.97
C THR A 455 17.43 21.89 -11.49
N ASN A 456 17.78 20.83 -10.75
CA ASN A 456 17.96 20.84 -9.29
C ASN A 456 16.73 21.35 -8.51
N THR A 457 15.52 20.98 -8.97
CA THR A 457 14.24 21.40 -8.38
C THR A 457 13.48 20.25 -7.70
N LEU A 458 14.15 19.15 -7.35
CA LEU A 458 13.54 17.95 -6.73
C LEU A 458 12.61 18.27 -5.55
N THR A 459 13.05 19.10 -4.61
CA THR A 459 12.23 19.46 -3.43
C THR A 459 11.03 20.33 -3.80
N ALA A 460 11.15 21.20 -4.81
CA ALA A 460 10.05 22.02 -5.29
C ALA A 460 8.99 21.19 -6.04
N GLN A 461 9.42 20.15 -6.76
CA GLN A 461 8.55 19.25 -7.51
C GLN A 461 8.04 18.06 -6.67
N LEU A 462 8.49 17.92 -5.41
CA LEU A 462 8.21 16.76 -4.58
C LEU A 462 6.71 16.43 -4.47
N SER A 463 5.89 17.43 -4.13
CA SER A 463 4.44 17.21 -3.95
C SER A 463 3.77 16.72 -5.22
N ARG A 464 4.11 17.31 -6.37
CA ARG A 464 3.56 16.93 -7.68
C ARG A 464 4.06 15.55 -8.10
N GLY A 465 5.36 15.31 -7.93
CA GLY A 465 6.01 14.04 -8.25
C GLY A 465 5.44 12.86 -7.46
N GLN A 466 5.26 13.04 -6.14
CA GLN A 466 4.62 12.05 -5.28
C GLN A 466 3.17 11.79 -5.68
N GLN A 467 2.41 12.85 -5.97
CA GLN A 467 1.01 12.69 -6.39
C GLN A 467 0.89 11.88 -7.68
N VAL A 468 1.69 12.17 -8.70
CA VAL A 468 1.68 11.41 -9.96
C VAL A 468 2.11 9.95 -9.73
N ALA A 469 3.13 9.72 -8.90
CA ALA A 469 3.57 8.36 -8.58
C ALA A 469 2.50 7.56 -7.81
N GLN A 470 1.77 8.19 -6.88
CA GLN A 470 0.66 7.59 -6.15
C GLN A 470 -0.55 7.30 -7.04
N LEU A 471 -0.88 8.20 -7.97
CA LEU A 471 -1.95 7.97 -8.94
C LEU A 471 -1.61 6.79 -9.86
N ALA A 472 -0.36 6.70 -10.31
CA ALA A 472 0.12 5.55 -11.08
C ALA A 472 -0.02 4.26 -10.24
N ASP A 473 0.38 4.29 -8.97
CA ASP A 473 0.27 3.15 -8.05
C ASP A 473 -1.18 2.65 -7.92
N SER A 474 -2.12 3.57 -7.65
CA SER A 474 -3.55 3.28 -7.55
C SER A 474 -4.11 2.69 -8.84
N ALA A 475 -3.72 3.23 -10.00
CA ALA A 475 -4.15 2.70 -11.29
C ALA A 475 -3.71 1.23 -11.46
N PHE A 476 -2.45 0.89 -11.14
CA PHE A 476 -1.99 -0.50 -11.23
C PHE A 476 -2.66 -1.43 -10.21
N ASN A 477 -2.93 -0.96 -8.99
CA ASN A 477 -3.68 -1.75 -8.00
C ASN A 477 -5.10 -2.06 -8.51
N ASN A 478 -5.77 -1.09 -9.12
CA ASN A 478 -7.09 -1.31 -9.74
C ASN A 478 -7.03 -2.35 -10.87
N VAL A 479 -5.97 -2.34 -11.69
CA VAL A 479 -5.78 -3.38 -12.73
C VAL A 479 -5.64 -4.76 -12.09
N THR A 480 -4.82 -4.90 -11.04
CA THR A 480 -4.64 -6.17 -10.32
C THR A 480 -5.99 -6.71 -9.83
N ASP A 481 -6.81 -5.86 -9.21
CA ASP A 481 -8.14 -6.24 -8.72
C ASP A 481 -9.07 -6.67 -9.85
N LEU A 482 -9.08 -5.95 -10.97
CA LEU A 482 -9.89 -6.28 -12.15
C LEU A 482 -9.43 -7.59 -12.80
N VAL A 483 -8.12 -7.81 -12.93
CA VAL A 483 -7.55 -9.06 -13.48
C VAL A 483 -7.92 -10.25 -12.59
N ASN A 484 -7.81 -10.11 -11.26
CA ASN A 484 -8.21 -11.13 -10.30
C ASN A 484 -9.72 -11.42 -10.38
N ALA A 485 -10.54 -10.37 -10.52
CA ALA A 485 -11.98 -10.52 -10.68
C ALA A 485 -12.37 -11.26 -11.97
N ILE A 486 -11.61 -11.09 -13.06
CA ILE A 486 -11.82 -11.83 -14.32
C ILE A 486 -11.36 -13.28 -14.14
N SER A 487 -10.22 -13.53 -13.51
CA SER A 487 -9.66 -14.87 -13.31
C SER A 487 -10.52 -15.78 -12.42
N ASN A 488 -11.30 -15.19 -11.52
CA ASN A 488 -12.16 -15.93 -10.59
C ASN A 488 -13.56 -16.28 -11.16
N ARG A 489 -13.87 -15.84 -12.39
CA ARG A 489 -15.12 -16.17 -13.10
C ARG A 489 -14.90 -17.36 -14.03
#